data_AF-A0A3B4X578-F1
#
_entry.id   AF-A0A3B4X578-F1
#
_cell.length_a   1.000
_cell.length_b   1.000
_cell.length_c   1.000
_cell.angle_alpha   90.00
_cell.angle_beta   90.00
_cell.angle_gamma   90.00
#
_symmetry.space_group_name_H-M   'P 1'
#
loop_
_entity.id
_entity.type
_entity.pdbx_description
1 polymer ?
#
loop_
_entity_poly.entity_id
_entity_poly.type
_entity_poly.pdbx_seq_one_letter_code
_entity_poly.pdbx_strand_id
1 'polypeptide(L)' 'LAQPQVAQLRVASAQVYSIVKNRDMEHFEKVMGFLEATYRLLPRLVTPIKHMKVMFGLKTMVWQ' A
#
# COMPACT_ATOMS: atom_id res chain seq x y z
N LEU A 1 -13.09 -8.50 22.06
CA LEU A 1 -13.86 -8.06 20.87
C LEU A 1 -12.90 -7.41 19.88
N ALA A 2 -12.36 -8.17 18.91
CA ALA A 2 -11.55 -7.58 17.85
C ALA A 2 -12.49 -6.79 16.93
N GLN A 3 -12.26 -5.49 16.77
CA GLN A 3 -13.03 -4.66 15.85
C GLN A 3 -12.85 -5.22 14.42
N PRO A 4 -13.93 -5.65 13.74
CA PRO A 4 -13.83 -6.33 12.44
C PRO A 4 -13.12 -5.48 11.38
N GLN A 5 -13.21 -4.14 11.47
CA GLN A 5 -12.49 -3.24 10.57
C GLN A 5 -10.96 -3.32 10.72
N VAL A 6 -10.44 -3.49 11.94
CA VAL A 6 -8.99 -3.55 12.18
C VAL A 6 -8.41 -4.87 11.69
N ALA A 7 -9.15 -5.98 11.84
CA ALA A 7 -8.76 -7.27 11.28
C ALA A 7 -8.69 -7.20 9.74
N GLN A 8 -9.70 -6.59 9.11
CA GLN A 8 -9.71 -6.40 7.65
C GLN A 8 -8.54 -5.54 7.15
N LEU A 9 -8.21 -4.45 7.84
CA LEU A 9 -7.06 -3.62 7.48
C LEU A 9 -5.74 -4.39 7.56
N ARG A 10 -5.56 -5.24 8.57
CA ARG A 10 -4.36 -6.08 8.71
C ARG A 10 -4.27 -7.13 7.61
N VAL A 11 -5.38 -7.77 7.25
CA VAL A 11 -5.44 -8.75 6.15
C VAL A 11 -5.10 -8.07 4.82
N ALA A 12 -5.70 -6.91 4.53
CA ALA A 12 -5.38 -6.14 3.31
C ALA A 12 -3.91 -5.71 3.28
N SER A 13 -3.37 -5.26 4.42
CA SER A 13 -1.95 -4.89 4.53
C SER A 13 -1.02 -6.09 4.29
N ALA A 14 -1.38 -7.27 4.79
CA ALA A 14 -0.61 -8.50 4.57
C ALA A 14 -0.63 -8.94 3.10
N GLN A 15 -1.77 -8.81 2.42
CA GLN A 15 -1.89 -9.09 0.98
C GLN A 15 -1.01 -8.12 0.17
N VAL A 16 -1.10 -6.82 0.44
CA VAL A 16 -0.26 -5.79 -0.19
C VAL A 16 1.23 -6.07 0.04
N TYR A 17 1.61 -6.42 1.27
CA TYR A 17 2.98 -6.80 1.58
C TYR A 17 3.45 -8.03 0.77
N SER A 18 2.60 -9.05 0.62
CA SER A 18 2.91 -10.25 -0.16
C SER A 18 3.16 -9.91 -1.64
N ILE A 19 2.32 -9.06 -2.25
CA ILE A 19 2.48 -8.62 -3.65
C ILE A 19 3.84 -7.94 -3.84
N VAL A 20 4.17 -6.96 -2.98
CA VAL A 20 5.44 -6.23 -3.06
C VAL A 20 6.63 -7.16 -2.83
N LYS A 21 6.54 -8.05 -1.83
CA LYS A 21 7.62 -8.99 -1.48
C LYS A 21 7.92 -9.96 -2.63
N ASN A 22 6.89 -10.47 -3.29
CA ASN A 22 7.04 -11.43 -4.39
C ASN A 22 7.27 -10.76 -5.75
N ARG A 23 7.30 -9.42 -5.82
CA ARG A 23 7.38 -8.65 -7.07
C ARG A 23 6.31 -9.05 -8.09
N ASP A 24 5.10 -9.28 -7.59
CA ASP A 24 3.94 -9.63 -8.42
C ASP A 24 3.44 -8.37 -9.14
N MET A 25 4.11 -8.02 -10.24
CA MET A 25 3.93 -6.76 -10.97
C MET A 25 2.52 -6.61 -11.55
N GLU A 26 1.86 -7.72 -11.91
CA GLU A 26 0.47 -7.71 -12.39
C GLU A 26 -0.49 -7.10 -11.37
N HIS A 27 -0.14 -7.17 -10.08
CA HIS A 27 -0.97 -6.70 -8.98
C HIS A 27 -0.48 -5.41 -8.33
N PHE A 28 0.53 -4.72 -8.91
CA PHE A 28 1.06 -3.48 -8.33
C PHE A 28 0.05 -2.32 -8.31
N GLU A 29 -0.90 -2.29 -9.24
CA GLU A 29 -2.01 -1.32 -9.20
C GLU A 29 -2.82 -1.42 -7.90
N LYS A 30 -3.04 -2.64 -7.39
CA LYS A 30 -3.74 -2.85 -6.10
C LYS A 30 -2.94 -2.28 -4.93
N VAL A 31 -1.61 -2.40 -4.98
CA VAL A 31 -0.70 -1.83 -3.97
C VAL A 31 -0.80 -0.30 -3.99
N MET A 32 -0.71 0.31 -5.17
CA MET A 32 -0.78 1.76 -5.33
C MET A 32 -2.12 2.31 -4.84
N GLY A 33 -3.24 1.69 -5.23
CA GLY A 33 -4.57 2.09 -4.77
C GLY A 33 -4.74 1.97 -3.25
N PHE A 34 -4.21 0.91 -2.63
CA PHE A 34 -4.25 0.76 -1.17
C PHE A 34 -3.45 1.85 -0.44
N LEU A 35 -2.24 2.16 -0.93
CA LEU A 35 -1.38 3.19 -0.33
C LEU A 35 -1.99 4.60 -0.47
N GLU A 36 -2.57 4.90 -1.63
CA GLU A 36 -3.25 6.17 -1.89
C GLU A 36 -4.50 6.33 -1.01
N ALA A 37 -5.34 5.30 -0.90
CA ALA A 37 -6.49 5.30 -0.01
C ALA A 37 -6.08 5.47 1.46
N THR A 38 -5.03 4.77 1.90
CA THR A 38 -4.52 4.86 3.28
C THR A 38 -3.99 6.25 3.59
N TYR A 39 -3.23 6.86 2.67
CA TYR A 39 -2.70 8.21 2.86
C TYR A 39 -3.82 9.27 2.87
N ARG A 40 -4.85 9.11 2.03
CA ARG A 40 -6.02 10.00 2.03
C ARG A 40 -6.82 9.93 3.33
N LEU A 41 -7.01 8.73 3.87
CA LEU A 41 -7.76 8.51 5.12
C LEU A 41 -6.94 8.90 6.36
N LEU A 42 -5.64 8.63 6.34
CA LEU A 42 -4.74 8.81 7.47
C LEU A 42 -3.47 9.57 7.03
N PRO A 43 -3.59 10.87 6.67
CA PRO A 43 -2.47 11.64 6.11
C PRO A 43 -1.32 11.86 7.10
N ARG A 44 -1.53 11.59 8.38
CA ARG A 44 -0.51 11.69 9.45
C ARG A 44 0.18 10.37 9.78
N LEU A 45 -0.22 9.25 9.16
CA LEU A 45 0.37 7.93 9.42
C LEU A 45 1.85 7.86 9.03
N VAL A 46 2.21 8.58 7.96
CA VAL A 46 3.58 8.75 7.48
C VAL A 46 3.77 10.18 7.00
N THR A 47 5.01 10.66 6.95
CA THR A 47 5.28 11.98 6.36
C THR A 47 4.97 11.98 4.86
N PRO A 48 4.53 13.12 4.28
CA PRO A 48 4.24 13.22 2.85
C PRO A 48 5.39 12.76 1.96
N ILE A 49 6.63 13.13 2.33
CA ILE A 49 7.84 12.74 1.58
C ILE A 49 8.06 11.22 1.56
N LYS A 50 7.73 10.51 2.65
CA LYS A 50 7.84 9.05 2.71
C LYS A 50 6.79 8.38 1.84
N HIS A 51 5.55 8.89 1.86
CA HIS A 51 4.50 8.40 0.96
C HIS A 51 4.90 8.58 -0.50
N MET A 52 5.35 9.78 -0.88
CA MET A 52 5.80 10.09 -2.24
C MET A 52 6.95 9.18 -2.69
N LYS A 53 7.96 8.96 -1.84
CA LYS A 53 9.10 8.10 -2.19
C LYS A 53 8.69 6.66 -2.49
N VAL A 54 7.75 6.11 -1.71
CA VAL A 54 7.21 4.76 -1.95
C VAL A 54 6.39 4.72 -3.24
N MET A 55 5.47 5.67 -3.43
CA MET A 55 4.64 5.72 -4.64
C MET A 55 5.48 5.91 -5.91
N PHE A 56 6.50 6.77 -5.87
CA PHE A 56 7.43 6.96 -6.98
C PHE A 56 8.17 5.66 -7.29
N GLY A 57 8.77 5.01 -6.30
CA GLY A 57 9.50 3.76 -6.49
C GLY A 57 8.64 2.65 -7.09
N LEU A 58 7.40 2.49 -6.61
CA LEU A 58 6.46 1.51 -7.15
C LEU A 58 6.07 1.82 -8.60
N LYS A 59 5.75 3.08 -8.92
CA LYS A 59 5.43 3.51 -10.28
C LYS A 59 6.59 3.20 -11.21
N THR A 60 7.82 3.58 -10.85
CA THR A 60 9.00 3.35 -11.70
C THR A 60 9.31 1.87 -11.94
N MET A 61 8.87 0.95 -11.07
CA MET A 61 9.04 -0.49 -11.29
C MET A 61 8.07 -1.06 -12.33
N VAL A 62 6.89 -0.45 -12.52
CA VAL A 62 5.90 -0.85 -13.55
C VAL A 62 6.28 -0.33 -14.94
N TRP A 63 7.09 0.72 -15.02
CA TRP A 63 7.58 1.30 -16.28
C TRP A 63 8.79 0.54 -16.89
N GLN A 64 9.10 -0.67 -16.42
CA GLN A 64 10.03 -1.60 -17.11
C GLN A 64 9.25 -2.56 -18.00
#